data_AF-A0A835W176-F1
#
_entry.id   AF-A0A835W176-F1
#
_cell.length_a   1.000
_cell.length_b   1.000
_cell.length_c   1.000
_cell.angle_alpha   90.00
_cell.angle_beta   90.00
_cell.angle_gamma   90.00
#
_symmetry.space_group_name_H-M   'P 1'
#
loop_
_entity.id
_entity.type
_entity.pdbx_description
1 polymer ?
#
loop_
_entity_poly.entity_id
_entity_poly.type
_entity_poly.pdbx_seq_one_letter_code
_entity_poly.pdbx_strand_id
1 'polypeptide(L)' 'MIHLMELPNPDPLTGRPEHGGRDRHFCVGVASIEPLVEKLEAAGVAYTKSMSGRAALFFRDPDMNCLECVEMESWR' A
#
# COMPACT_ATOMS: atom_id res chain seq x y z
N MET A 1 -15.12 -3.23 -3.45
CA MET A 1 -14.97 -4.21 -2.35
C MET A 1 -13.66 -4.95 -2.57
N ILE A 2 -12.83 -5.08 -1.54
CA ILE A 2 -11.66 -5.97 -1.55
C ILE A 2 -12.04 -7.17 -0.69
N HIS A 3 -11.90 -8.38 -1.23
CA HIS A 3 -12.10 -9.63 -0.50
C HIS A 3 -10.74 -10.22 -0.17
N LEU A 4 -10.52 -10.59 1.09
CA LEU A 4 -9.27 -11.17 1.57
C LEU A 4 -9.53 -12.61 2.04
N MET A 5 -8.60 -13.51 1.74
CA MET A 5 -8.62 -14.90 2.19
C MET A 5 -7.34 -15.19 2.96
N GLU A 6 -7.47 -15.86 4.11
CA GLU A 6 -6.33 -16.34 4.90
C GLU A 6 -5.95 -17.75 4.41
N LEU A 7 -4.78 -17.86 3.78
CA LEU A 7 -4.20 -19.09 3.26
C LEU A 7 -2.72 -19.17 3.66
N PRO A 8 -2.07 -20.35 3.63
CA PRO A 8 -0.63 -20.44 3.85
C PRO A 8 0.12 -19.51 2.90
N ASN A 9 0.92 -18.59 3.46
CA ASN A 9 1.66 -17.61 2.66
C ASN A 9 2.77 -18.32 1.86
N PRO A 10 2.73 -18.30 0.51
CA PRO A 10 3.73 -18.96 -0.32
C PRO A 10 5.02 -18.13 -0.48
N ASP A 11 5.03 -16.88 -0.02
CA ASP A 11 6.04 -15.88 -0.33
C ASP A 11 6.99 -15.57 0.83
N PRO A 12 8.25 -15.18 0.53
CA PRO A 12 9.20 -14.80 1.58
C PRO A 12 8.82 -13.47 2.24
N LEU A 13 8.89 -13.43 3.57
CA LEU A 13 8.68 -12.22 4.37
C LEU A 13 9.91 -11.30 4.41
N THR A 14 11.08 -11.81 4.04
CA THR A 14 12.37 -11.09 4.10
C THR A 14 12.94 -10.82 2.71
N GLY A 15 13.97 -9.97 2.63
CA GLY A 15 14.63 -9.63 1.36
C GLY A 15 13.83 -8.68 0.46
N ARG A 16 12.81 -8.03 1.01
CA ARG A 16 12.00 -7.01 0.32
C ARG A 16 12.74 -5.67 0.28
N PRO A 17 12.64 -4.89 -0.82
CA PRO A 17 13.12 -3.52 -0.84
C PRO A 17 12.47 -2.68 0.27
N GLU A 18 13.26 -1.79 0.87
CA GLU A 18 12.78 -0.90 1.94
C GLU A 18 11.63 0.00 1.45
N HIS A 19 11.80 0.64 0.29
CA HIS A 19 10.76 1.47 -0.30
C HIS A 19 9.80 0.64 -1.16
N GLY A 20 8.51 0.68 -0.83
CA GLY A 20 7.46 -0.12 -1.48
C GLY A 20 7.37 0.05 -3.00
N GLY A 21 7.58 1.26 -3.51
CA GLY A 21 7.63 1.53 -4.96
C GLY A 21 8.77 0.85 -5.74
N ARG A 22 9.69 0.13 -5.08
CA ARG A 22 10.71 -0.73 -5.72
C ARG A 22 10.39 -2.23 -5.59
N ASP A 23 9.35 -2.57 -4.84
CA ASP A 23 8.88 -3.94 -4.65
C ASP A 23 7.72 -4.24 -5.61
N ARG A 24 7.39 -5.52 -5.77
CA ARG A 24 6.13 -5.91 -6.41
C ARG A 24 4.97 -5.44 -5.54
N HIS A 25 4.01 -4.74 -6.14
CA HIS A 25 2.89 -4.17 -5.40
C HIS A 25 1.60 -4.22 -6.19
N PHE A 26 0.50 -4.24 -5.46
CA PHE A 26 -0.85 -4.02 -5.99
C PHE A 26 -1.21 -2.54 -5.77
N CYS A 27 -1.65 -1.86 -6.83
CA CYS A 27 -1.96 -0.44 -6.81
C CYS A 27 -3.46 -0.19 -6.96
N VAL A 28 -4.01 0.69 -6.12
CA VAL A 28 -5.42 1.12 -6.16
C VAL A 28 -5.50 2.63 -6.32
N GLY A 29 -6.24 3.08 -7.33
CA GLY A 29 -6.64 4.48 -7.47
C GLY A 29 -7.72 4.83 -6.45
N VAL A 30 -7.49 5.91 -5.69
CA VAL A 30 -8.43 6.43 -4.68
C VAL A 30 -8.74 7.90 -4.96
N ALA A 31 -9.88 8.39 -4.45
CA ALA A 31 -10.23 9.80 -4.57
C ALA A 31 -9.37 10.70 -3.67
N SER A 32 -8.93 10.18 -2.50
CA SER A 32 -7.97 10.85 -1.63
C SER A 32 -7.21 9.85 -0.74
N ILE A 33 -5.94 10.14 -0.45
CA ILE A 33 -5.09 9.34 0.44
C ILE A 33 -5.12 9.82 1.90
N GLU A 34 -5.51 11.07 2.19
CA GLU A 34 -5.58 11.59 3.56
C GLU A 34 -6.40 10.69 4.52
N PRO A 35 -7.63 10.26 4.19
CA PRO A 35 -8.39 9.37 5.07
C PRO A 35 -7.75 8.00 5.27
N LEU A 36 -6.90 7.56 4.34
CA LEU A 36 -6.14 6.32 4.47
C LEU A 36 -4.93 6.52 5.41
N VAL A 37 -4.22 7.65 5.29
CA VAL A 37 -3.12 8.02 6.19
C VAL A 37 -3.60 8.01 7.64
N GLU A 38 -4.72 8.69 7.94
CA GLU A 38 -5.28 8.74 9.30
C GLU A 38 -5.54 7.34 9.87
N LYS A 39 -6.07 6.43 9.04
CA LYS A 39 -6.33 5.04 9.43
C LYS A 39 -5.06 4.24 9.66
N LEU A 40 -4.05 4.41 8.80
CA LEU A 40 -2.75 3.74 8.95
C LEU A 40 -2.06 4.20 10.24
N GLU A 41 -2.07 5.50 10.52
CA GLU A 41 -1.50 6.07 11.74
C GLU A 41 -2.25 5.59 12.99
N ALA A 42 -3.58 5.64 12.99
CA ALA A 42 -4.39 5.13 14.09
C ALA A 42 -4.18 3.63 14.37
N ALA A 43 -3.86 2.85 13.32
CA ALA A 43 -3.57 1.42 13.42
C ALA A 43 -2.09 1.12 13.71
N GLY A 44 -1.21 2.13 13.74
CA GLY A 44 0.24 1.92 13.90
C GLY A 44 0.90 1.21 12.72
N VAL A 45 0.32 1.28 11.52
CA VAL A 45 0.86 0.66 10.30
C VAL A 45 1.86 1.61 9.65
N ALA A 46 3.10 1.16 9.52
CA ALA A 46 4.14 1.92 8.83
C ALA A 46 3.83 2.09 7.34
N TYR A 47 4.06 3.29 6.83
CA TYR A 47 3.88 3.63 5.43
C TYR A 47 4.96 4.61 4.95
N THR A 48 5.17 4.69 3.64
CA THR A 48 6.05 5.67 3.01
C THR A 48 5.31 6.42 1.92
N LYS A 49 5.51 7.74 1.83
CA LYS A 49 4.98 8.55 0.71
C LYS A 49 5.82 8.32 -0.55
N SER A 50 5.22 8.54 -1.72
CA SER A 50 5.91 8.45 -3.00
C SER A 50 7.09 9.43 -3.10
N MET A 51 8.24 8.92 -3.51
CA MET A 51 9.43 9.74 -3.82
C MET A 51 9.30 10.55 -5.12
N SER A 52 8.28 10.29 -5.96
CA SER A 52 8.10 11.00 -7.22
C SER A 52 7.30 12.30 -7.09
N GLY A 53 6.85 12.65 -5.87
CA GLY A 53 5.96 13.80 -5.62
C GLY A 53 4.49 13.58 -6.01
N ARG A 54 4.13 12.41 -6.55
CA ARG A 54 2.71 12.03 -6.75
C ARG A 54 2.05 11.86 -5.39
N ALA A 55 0.77 12.20 -5.28
CA ALA A 55 -0.05 11.90 -4.11
C ALA A 55 -0.32 10.38 -4.04
N ALA A 56 0.67 9.64 -3.55
CA ALA A 56 0.61 8.21 -3.38
C ALA A 56 1.38 7.78 -2.14
N LEU A 57 0.96 6.67 -1.55
CA LEU A 57 1.61 6.06 -0.39
C LEU A 57 1.74 4.55 -0.59
N PHE A 58 2.71 3.97 0.11
CA PHE A 58 3.02 2.56 0.12
C PHE A 58 2.99 2.04 1.55
N PHE A 59 2.36 0.89 1.79
CA PHE A 59 2.34 0.20 3.08
C PHE A 59 2.34 -1.31 2.85
N ARG A 60 2.57 -2.07 3.92
CA ARG A 60 2.62 -3.54 3.85
C ARG A 60 1.54 -4.17 4.71
N ASP A 61 0.97 -5.25 4.21
CA ASP A 61 0.13 -6.13 5.02
C ASP A 61 1.00 -7.05 5.91
N PRO A 62 0.39 -7.87 6.79
CA PRO A 62 1.13 -8.81 7.64
C PRO A 62 2.01 -9.82 6.88
N ASP A 63 1.67 -10.11 5.63
CA ASP A 63 2.39 -11.02 4.73
C ASP A 63 3.47 -10.32 3.90
N MET A 64 3.77 -9.06 4.23
CA MET A 64 4.73 -8.19 3.55
C MET A 64 4.40 -7.87 2.09
N ASN A 65 3.17 -8.09 1.65
CA ASN A 65 2.71 -7.61 0.35
C ASN A 65 2.70 -6.08 0.36
N CYS A 66 3.33 -5.48 -0.64
CA CYS A 66 3.28 -4.03 -0.78
C CYS A 66 1.97 -3.62 -1.45
N LEU A 67 1.25 -2.68 -0.82
CA LEU A 67 0.10 -2.00 -1.40
C LEU A 67 0.48 -0.56 -1.73
N GLU A 68 0.07 -0.09 -2.90
CA GLU A 68 0.12 1.32 -3.29
C GLU A 68 -1.31 1.87 -3.35
N CYS A 69 -1.52 3.05 -2.78
CA CYS A 69 -2.70 3.85 -3.03
C CYS A 69 -2.28 5.18 -3.64
N VAL A 70 -2.90 5.56 -4.76
CA VAL A 70 -2.60 6.77 -5.50
C VAL A 70 -3.87 7.58 -5.70
N GLU A 71 -3.81 8.87 -5.41
CA GLU A 71 -4.89 9.78 -5.75
C GLU A 71 -5.00 9.89 -7.27
N MET A 72 -6.18 9.59 -7.79
CA MET A 72 -6.49 9.70 -9.21
C MET A 72 -7.87 10.29 -9.38
N GLU A 73 -8.06 11.07 -10.44
CA GLU A 73 -9.41 11.36 -10.89
C GLU A 73 -10.10 10.04 -11.25
N SER A 74 -11.36 9.91 -10.88
CA SER A 74 -12.18 8.78 -11.29
C SER A 74 -12.12 8.64 -12.81
N TRP A 75 -11.70 7.46 -13.27
CA TRP A 75 -11.66 7.11 -14.68
C TRP A 75 -13.04 7.40 -15.30
N ARG A 76 -13.07 8.24 -16.33
CA ARG A 76 -14.29 8.61 -17.05
C ARG A 76 -14.68 7.52 -18.04
#